data_AF-A0A651GW13-F1
#
_entry.id   AF-A0A651GW13-F1
#
_cell.length_a   1.000
_cell.length_b   1.000
_cell.length_c   1.000
_cell.angle_alpha   90.00
_cell.angle_beta   90.00
_cell.angle_gamma   90.00
#
_symmetry.space_group_name_H-M   'P 1'
#
loop_
_entity.id
_entity.type
_entity.pdbx_description
1 polymer ?
#
loop_
_entity_poly.entity_id
_entity_poly.type
_entity_poly.pdbx_seq_one_letter_code
_entity_poly.pdbx_strand_id
1 'polypeptide(L)'
;MLLFVSKRILYYLFRIITFRVHAIMKINLIVLLIFCVGIVAVTITSCDNTLEPLDKDTGIFAIYGFLDLKEQNHYIRVRDLNVPFTREATETIDATVTLHNLTRGTSAILESERRVHQDVYQHNFLFSDSVFPDHEYRLVVERSDGVTVEANTRTPTMPEPMAEPLNQNCFVPVAFSLEPMNGGTVVIRLGLGPTSSDRWGTRHILTLDDDQSLDKIEFTFIPQDQVISILPGSDPDRRCAQHLRTSNIYVSYIHYGPGFFERIENDPFDIFASTQRFGALYYDTLAIPLDTSRVCPPDC
;
A
#
# COMPACT_ATOMS: atom_id res chain seq x y z
N MET A 1 -73.97 -49.17 26.86
CA MET A 1 -73.28 -48.21 27.76
C MET A 1 -71.76 -48.28 27.56
N LEU A 2 -71.27 -48.15 26.32
CA LEU A 2 -69.84 -48.23 25.96
C LEU A 2 -69.40 -47.09 25.01
N LEU A 3 -70.33 -46.20 24.63
CA LEU A 3 -70.09 -45.10 23.68
C LEU A 3 -69.83 -43.73 24.34
N PHE A 4 -70.00 -43.60 25.66
CA PHE A 4 -69.85 -42.31 26.35
C PHE A 4 -68.46 -42.05 26.96
N VAL A 5 -67.62 -43.09 27.12
CA VAL A 5 -66.26 -42.93 27.66
C VAL A 5 -65.26 -42.45 26.59
N SER A 6 -65.55 -42.72 25.31
CA SER A 6 -64.64 -42.40 24.19
C SER A 6 -64.50 -40.89 23.92
N LYS A 7 -65.58 -40.10 24.03
CA LYS A 7 -65.53 -38.65 23.70
C LYS A 7 -64.74 -37.81 24.71
N ARG A 8 -64.76 -38.16 26.00
CA ARG A 8 -64.01 -37.41 27.02
C ARG A 8 -62.51 -37.65 26.91
N ILE A 9 -62.08 -38.89 26.67
CA ILE A 9 -60.65 -39.22 26.52
C ILE A 9 -60.08 -38.57 25.25
N LEU A 10 -60.82 -38.59 24.14
CA LEU A 10 -60.39 -37.96 22.89
C LEU A 10 -60.27 -36.44 23.02
N TYR A 11 -61.18 -35.79 23.74
CA TYR A 11 -61.11 -34.35 24.00
C TYR A 11 -59.90 -33.96 24.87
N TYR A 12 -59.58 -34.74 25.90
CA TYR A 12 -58.40 -34.49 26.74
C TYR A 12 -57.09 -34.74 25.98
N LEU A 13 -57.01 -35.79 25.16
CA LEU A 13 -55.86 -36.04 24.30
C LEU A 13 -55.65 -34.92 23.28
N PHE A 14 -56.72 -34.45 22.63
CA PHE A 14 -56.63 -33.34 21.67
C PHE A 14 -56.18 -32.05 22.37
N ARG A 15 -56.69 -31.75 23.57
CA ARG A 15 -56.31 -30.57 24.34
C ARG A 15 -54.84 -30.62 24.77
N ILE A 16 -54.33 -31.78 25.20
CA ILE A 16 -52.92 -31.97 25.58
C ILE A 16 -51.99 -31.83 24.36
N ILE A 17 -52.39 -32.34 23.18
CA ILE A 17 -51.62 -32.20 21.95
C ILE A 17 -51.59 -30.73 21.51
N THR A 18 -52.73 -30.02 21.50
CA THR A 18 -52.76 -28.59 21.13
C THR A 18 -51.95 -27.72 22.09
N PHE A 19 -51.92 -28.05 23.39
CA PHE A 19 -51.15 -27.32 24.38
C PHE A 19 -49.64 -27.55 24.22
N ARG A 20 -49.23 -28.79 23.93
CA ARG A 20 -47.82 -29.11 23.63
C ARG A 20 -47.33 -28.46 22.34
N VAL A 21 -48.14 -28.43 21.28
CA VAL A 21 -47.77 -27.77 20.01
C VAL A 21 -47.62 -26.25 20.20
N HIS A 22 -48.52 -25.61 20.94
CA HIS A 22 -48.39 -24.18 21.28
C HIS A 22 -47.17 -23.89 22.17
N ALA A 23 -46.84 -24.78 23.12
CA ALA A 23 -45.67 -24.61 23.98
C ALA A 23 -44.36 -24.78 23.21
N ILE A 24 -44.25 -25.80 22.34
CA ILE A 24 -43.06 -26.05 21.50
C ILE A 24 -42.85 -24.90 20.51
N MET A 25 -43.93 -24.38 19.90
CA MET A 25 -43.84 -23.26 18.97
C MET A 25 -43.39 -21.95 19.67
N LYS A 26 -43.83 -21.72 20.91
CA LYS A 26 -43.37 -20.58 21.72
C LYS A 26 -41.91 -20.71 22.15
N ILE A 27 -41.44 -21.91 22.50
CA ILE A 27 -40.04 -22.15 22.87
C ILE A 27 -39.12 -21.90 21.67
N ASN A 28 -39.48 -22.41 20.47
CA ASN A 28 -38.70 -22.18 19.26
C ASN A 28 -38.66 -20.69 18.85
N LEU A 29 -39.77 -19.96 19.04
CA LEU A 29 -39.80 -18.51 18.79
C LEU A 29 -38.91 -17.74 19.76
N ILE A 30 -38.92 -18.09 21.05
CA ILE A 30 -38.07 -17.44 22.07
C ILE A 30 -36.58 -17.73 21.80
N VAL A 31 -36.22 -18.97 21.46
CA VAL A 31 -34.83 -19.35 21.14
C VAL A 31 -34.35 -18.63 19.88
N LEU A 32 -35.18 -18.52 18.84
CA LEU A 32 -34.85 -17.76 17.63
C LEU A 32 -34.65 -16.27 17.93
N LEU A 33 -35.50 -15.68 18.78
CA LEU A 33 -35.43 -14.27 19.14
C LEU A 33 -34.16 -13.97 19.98
N ILE A 34 -33.80 -14.87 20.91
CA ILE A 34 -32.53 -14.78 21.65
C ILE A 34 -31.32 -14.91 20.70
N PHE A 35 -31.38 -15.82 19.73
CA PHE A 35 -30.30 -15.99 18.74
C PHE A 35 -30.14 -14.76 17.84
N CYS A 36 -31.25 -14.17 17.37
CA CYS A 36 -31.21 -12.92 16.58
C CYS A 36 -30.70 -11.73 17.41
N VAL A 37 -31.12 -11.59 18.66
CA VAL A 37 -30.60 -10.53 19.56
C VAL A 37 -29.12 -10.73 19.86
N GLY A 38 -28.67 -11.98 20.03
CA GLY A 38 -27.25 -12.32 20.19
C GLY A 38 -26.41 -11.94 18.97
N ILE A 39 -26.88 -12.27 17.76
CA ILE A 39 -26.18 -11.90 16.51
C ILE A 39 -26.11 -10.38 16.36
N VAL A 40 -27.22 -9.68 16.59
CA VAL A 40 -27.23 -8.21 16.52
C VAL A 40 -26.24 -7.64 17.53
N ALA A 41 -26.25 -8.09 18.79
CA ALA A 41 -25.34 -7.62 19.83
C ALA A 41 -23.85 -7.83 19.48
N VAL A 42 -23.50 -8.93 18.81
CA VAL A 42 -22.11 -9.18 18.36
C VAL A 42 -21.72 -8.29 17.18
N THR A 43 -22.67 -7.94 16.30
CA THR A 43 -22.37 -7.06 15.15
C THR A 43 -22.23 -5.58 15.52
N ILE A 44 -22.81 -5.10 16.63
CA ILE A 44 -22.64 -3.71 17.08
C ILE A 44 -21.37 -3.49 17.93
N THR A 45 -20.73 -4.55 18.44
CA THR A 45 -19.47 -4.42 19.20
C THR A 45 -18.21 -4.53 18.33
N SER A 46 -18.33 -4.79 17.03
CA SER A 46 -17.19 -4.85 16.11
C SER A 46 -16.96 -3.56 15.31
N CYS A 47 -17.64 -2.46 15.65
CA CYS A 47 -17.22 -1.14 15.21
C CYS A 47 -16.05 -0.70 16.08
N ASP A 48 -14.89 -1.29 15.83
CA ASP A 48 -13.60 -0.78 16.29
C ASP A 48 -13.33 0.52 15.51
N ASN A 49 -14.04 1.58 15.89
CA ASN A 49 -13.85 2.94 15.35
C ASN A 49 -12.67 3.60 16.06
N THR A 50 -11.65 2.83 16.39
CA THR A 50 -10.34 3.36 16.71
C THR A 50 -9.75 3.84 15.38
N LEU A 51 -10.27 4.98 14.91
CA LEU A 51 -9.53 5.89 14.06
C LEU A 51 -8.33 6.29 14.90
N GLU A 52 -7.28 5.46 14.88
CA GLU A 52 -5.96 5.93 15.21
C GLU A 52 -5.75 7.14 14.28
N PRO A 53 -5.66 8.37 14.81
CA PRO A 53 -5.41 9.52 13.97
C PRO A 53 -4.13 9.20 13.19
N LEU A 54 -4.27 9.11 11.86
CA LEU A 54 -3.21 8.85 10.90
C LEU A 54 -2.11 9.87 11.12
N ASP A 55 -1.15 9.45 11.94
CA ASP A 55 -0.04 10.22 12.46
C ASP A 55 -0.40 11.54 13.17
N LYS A 56 0.35 11.76 14.24
CA LYS A 56 0.27 12.96 15.05
C LYS A 56 0.81 14.13 14.21
N ASP A 57 -0.07 14.81 13.48
CA ASP A 57 0.05 16.23 13.11
C ASP A 57 0.09 17.08 14.41
N THR A 58 1.01 16.75 15.32
CA THR A 58 1.24 17.46 16.57
C THR A 58 2.44 18.35 16.35
N GLY A 59 2.20 19.65 16.26
CA GLY A 59 3.23 20.62 16.01
C GLY A 59 2.65 21.85 15.34
N ILE A 60 3.55 22.72 14.91
CA ILE A 60 3.18 23.93 14.17
C ILE A 60 3.18 23.71 12.65
N PHE A 61 3.92 22.71 12.17
CA PHE A 61 4.00 22.36 10.76
C PHE A 61 3.81 20.86 10.55
N ALA A 62 3.20 20.51 9.43
CA ALA A 62 3.27 19.17 8.85
C ALA A 62 4.13 19.18 7.59
N ILE A 63 4.91 18.12 7.41
CA ILE A 63 5.94 17.99 6.38
C ILE A 63 5.65 16.75 5.54
N TYR A 64 5.51 16.93 4.24
CA TYR A 64 5.18 15.88 3.28
C TYR A 64 6.15 15.90 2.09
N GLY A 65 6.29 14.76 1.41
CA GLY A 65 7.10 14.61 0.21
C GLY A 65 8.20 13.57 0.39
N PHE A 66 9.01 13.37 -0.64
CA PHE A 66 10.09 12.40 -0.58
C PHE A 66 11.27 12.84 -1.43
N LEU A 67 12.46 12.37 -1.04
CA LEU A 67 13.65 12.43 -1.86
C LEU A 67 13.69 11.21 -2.77
N ASP A 68 13.87 11.44 -4.08
CA ASP A 68 13.92 10.37 -5.07
C ASP A 68 15.33 10.25 -5.60
N LEU A 69 15.95 9.08 -5.50
CA LEU A 69 17.34 8.91 -5.97
C LEU A 69 17.50 9.04 -7.49
N LYS A 70 16.42 8.96 -8.27
CA LYS A 70 16.45 9.02 -9.74
C LYS A 70 16.13 10.41 -10.29
N GLU A 71 15.47 11.26 -9.51
CA GLU A 71 15.09 12.61 -9.92
C GLU A 71 16.11 13.65 -9.47
N GLN A 72 16.16 14.79 -10.18
CA GLN A 72 16.97 15.93 -9.77
C GLN A 72 16.21 16.93 -8.90
N ASN A 73 14.89 17.03 -9.11
CA ASN A 73 14.04 18.00 -8.42
C ASN A 73 13.14 17.28 -7.43
N HIS A 74 13.19 17.72 -6.18
CA HIS A 74 12.40 17.17 -5.09
C HIS A 74 11.49 18.26 -4.54
N TYR A 75 10.21 17.96 -4.42
CA TYR A 75 9.21 18.87 -3.88
C TYR A 75 8.80 18.41 -2.50
N ILE A 76 9.02 19.27 -1.51
CA ILE A 76 8.69 19.01 -0.12
C ILE A 76 7.59 19.98 0.30
N ARG A 77 6.40 19.47 0.57
CA ARG A 77 5.27 20.29 0.97
C ARG A 77 5.30 20.55 2.46
N VAL A 78 5.16 21.82 2.85
CA VAL A 78 5.02 22.22 4.25
C VAL A 78 3.67 22.90 4.45
N ARG A 79 2.98 22.52 5.52
CA ARG A 79 1.68 23.08 5.91
C ARG A 79 1.75 23.61 7.32
N ASP A 80 1.32 24.85 7.55
CA ASP A 80 1.07 25.37 8.89
C ASP A 80 -0.22 24.77 9.45
N LEU A 81 -0.13 24.15 10.63
CA LEU A 81 -1.24 23.49 11.30
C LEU A 81 -2.04 24.45 12.21
N ASN A 82 -1.53 25.66 12.46
CA ASN A 82 -2.20 26.67 13.28
C ASN A 82 -3.17 27.55 12.50
N VAL A 83 -3.16 27.44 11.17
CA VAL A 83 -4.05 28.21 10.29
C VAL A 83 -5.15 27.31 9.72
N PRO A 84 -6.39 27.83 9.56
CA PRO A 84 -7.46 27.06 8.96
C PRO A 84 -7.16 26.76 7.48
N PHE A 85 -7.66 25.63 6.98
CA PHE A 85 -7.45 25.21 5.60
C PHE A 85 -8.40 25.96 4.64
N THR A 86 -8.11 27.24 4.43
CA THR A 86 -8.87 28.18 3.59
C THR A 86 -7.93 28.93 2.67
N ARG A 87 -8.44 29.46 1.56
CA ARG A 87 -7.63 30.16 0.55
C ARG A 87 -6.87 31.34 1.13
N GLU A 88 -7.54 32.15 1.95
CA GLU A 88 -6.96 33.35 2.55
C GLU A 88 -5.91 33.00 3.58
N ALA A 89 -6.19 32.03 4.46
CA ALA A 89 -5.27 31.66 5.53
C ALA A 89 -4.04 30.88 5.05
N THR A 90 -4.11 30.28 3.86
CA THR A 90 -3.00 29.54 3.25
C THR A 90 -2.18 30.39 2.27
N GLU A 91 -2.55 31.66 2.03
CA GLU A 91 -1.89 32.49 1.02
C GLU A 91 -0.39 32.64 1.24
N THR A 92 0.05 32.77 2.50
CA THR A 92 1.45 32.89 2.90
C THR A 92 1.80 31.82 3.93
N ILE A 93 3.08 31.49 4.03
CA ILE A 93 3.61 30.66 5.12
C ILE A 93 4.83 31.37 5.71
N ASP A 94 4.93 31.39 7.04
CA ASP A 94 6.11 31.86 7.75
C ASP A 94 7.02 30.66 8.04
N ALA A 95 7.77 30.22 7.04
CA ALA A 95 8.65 29.06 7.13
C ALA A 95 9.93 29.24 6.31
N THR A 96 11.07 29.05 6.97
CA THR A 96 12.37 28.80 6.34
C THR A 96 12.64 27.31 6.38
N VAL A 97 12.82 26.69 5.22
CA VAL A 97 13.02 25.24 5.11
C VAL A 97 14.46 24.97 4.73
N THR A 98 15.16 24.17 5.54
CA THR A 98 16.54 23.76 5.32
C THR A 98 16.65 22.25 5.28
N LEU A 99 17.31 21.69 4.28
CA LEU A 99 17.64 20.26 4.21
C LEU A 99 19.12 20.07 4.50
N HIS A 100 19.41 19.22 5.49
CA HIS A 100 20.76 18.83 5.88
C HIS A 100 21.05 17.41 5.42
N ASN A 101 22.17 17.21 4.73
CA ASN A 101 22.76 15.90 4.49
C ASN A 101 23.73 15.60 5.64
N LEU A 102 23.26 14.83 6.62
CA LEU A 102 24.00 14.57 7.86
C LEU A 102 25.26 13.74 7.59
N THR A 103 25.20 12.85 6.60
CA THR A 103 26.34 12.01 6.20
C THR A 103 27.48 12.83 5.58
N ARG A 104 27.17 13.85 4.76
CA ARG A 104 28.19 14.71 4.11
C ARG A 104 28.51 16.00 4.87
N GLY A 105 27.69 16.36 5.86
CA GLY A 105 27.80 17.63 6.56
C GLY A 105 27.45 18.85 5.70
N THR A 106 26.60 18.69 4.68
CA THR A 106 26.17 19.79 3.80
C THR A 106 24.73 20.20 4.10
N SER A 107 24.34 21.42 3.74
CA SER A 107 22.98 21.93 3.91
C SER A 107 22.57 22.86 2.79
N ALA A 108 21.28 22.88 2.46
CA ALA A 108 20.68 23.82 1.51
C ALA A 108 19.40 24.42 2.08
N ILE A 109 19.18 25.71 1.87
CA ILE A 109 17.90 26.38 2.13
C ILE A 109 17.06 26.23 0.86
N LEU A 110 15.81 25.80 1.01
CA LEU A 110 14.95 25.43 -0.11
C LEU A 110 14.13 26.63 -0.58
N GLU A 111 13.92 26.72 -1.89
CA GLU A 111 13.10 27.77 -2.48
C GLU A 111 11.61 27.41 -2.40
N SER A 112 10.77 28.34 -1.96
CA SER A 112 9.33 28.14 -1.85
C SER A 112 8.63 28.39 -3.19
N GLU A 113 7.83 27.41 -3.63
CA GLU A 113 6.91 27.47 -4.76
C GLU A 113 5.47 27.25 -4.27
N ARG A 114 4.62 28.26 -4.48
CA ARG A 114 3.21 28.22 -4.10
C ARG A 114 2.34 27.74 -5.26
N ARG A 115 1.49 26.74 -5.02
CA ARG A 115 0.50 26.23 -6.00
C ARG A 115 -0.91 26.20 -5.43
N VAL A 116 -1.90 26.42 -6.28
CA VAL A 116 -3.32 26.29 -5.89
C VAL A 116 -3.77 24.84 -6.11
N HIS A 117 -4.38 24.24 -5.11
CA HIS A 117 -4.97 22.91 -5.17
C HIS A 117 -6.25 22.88 -4.34
N GLN A 118 -7.37 22.41 -4.91
CA GLN A 118 -8.68 22.38 -4.23
C GLN A 118 -9.05 23.74 -3.56
N ASP A 119 -8.81 24.84 -4.27
CA ASP A 119 -9.07 26.23 -3.82
C ASP A 119 -8.25 26.72 -2.61
N VAL A 120 -7.25 25.97 -2.16
CA VAL A 120 -6.27 26.43 -1.16
C VAL A 120 -4.87 26.53 -1.75
N TYR A 121 -3.99 27.30 -1.11
CA TYR A 121 -2.59 27.34 -1.48
C TYR A 121 -1.80 26.25 -0.76
N GLN A 122 -0.95 25.54 -1.51
CA GLN A 122 0.05 24.62 -1.01
C GLN A 122 1.43 25.23 -1.20
N HIS A 123 2.26 25.15 -0.16
CA HIS A 123 3.64 25.63 -0.18
C HIS A 123 4.58 24.44 -0.35
N ASN A 124 5.18 24.35 -1.54
CA ASN A 124 6.13 23.30 -1.89
C ASN A 124 7.52 23.90 -1.93
N PHE A 125 8.47 23.25 -1.30
CA PHE A 125 9.85 23.70 -1.21
C PHE A 125 10.68 22.83 -2.14
N LEU A 126 11.37 23.47 -3.09
CA LEU A 126 12.16 22.81 -4.11
C LEU A 126 13.58 22.57 -3.59
N PHE A 127 14.03 21.33 -3.69
CA PHE A 127 15.42 20.94 -3.55
C PHE A 127 15.90 20.39 -4.90
N SER A 128 16.94 21.01 -5.47
CA SER A 128 17.45 20.70 -6.83
C SER A 128 18.87 20.13 -6.86
N ASP A 129 19.48 19.93 -5.69
CA ASP A 129 20.78 19.27 -5.60
C ASP A 129 20.62 17.75 -5.62
N SER A 130 21.70 17.04 -5.96
CA SER A 130 21.69 15.58 -6.00
C SER A 130 21.47 14.96 -4.62
N VAL A 131 20.59 13.96 -4.57
CA VAL A 131 20.40 13.07 -3.43
C VAL A 131 21.29 11.84 -3.60
N PHE A 132 21.97 11.44 -2.53
CA PHE A 132 22.88 10.30 -2.50
C PHE A 132 22.21 9.06 -1.87
N PRO A 133 22.45 7.84 -2.40
CA PRO A 133 21.98 6.60 -1.81
C PRO A 133 22.60 6.37 -0.44
N ASP A 134 21.87 5.72 0.47
CA ASP A 134 22.31 5.36 1.82
C ASP A 134 22.87 6.52 2.67
N HIS A 135 22.21 7.68 2.59
CA HIS A 135 22.57 8.88 3.35
C HIS A 135 21.44 9.29 4.29
N GLU A 136 21.82 9.83 5.44
CA GLU A 136 20.88 10.41 6.40
C GLU A 136 20.62 11.89 6.07
N TYR A 137 19.35 12.24 6.02
CA TYR A 137 18.88 13.60 5.80
C TYR A 137 18.00 14.07 6.94
N ARG A 138 18.10 15.36 7.25
CA ARG A 138 17.20 16.06 8.17
C ARG A 138 16.63 17.29 7.50
N LEU A 139 15.31 17.35 7.41
CA LEU A 139 14.60 18.56 7.05
C LEU A 139 14.29 19.34 8.34
N VAL A 140 14.59 20.63 8.34
CA VAL A 140 14.26 21.56 9.42
C VAL A 140 13.36 22.65 8.84
N VAL A 141 12.21 22.85 9.45
CA VAL A 141 11.29 23.95 9.17
C VAL A 141 11.31 24.91 10.35
N GLU A 142 11.77 26.13 10.12
CA GLU A 142 11.89 27.18 11.15
C GLU A 142 10.94 28.34 10.85
N ARG A 143 10.17 28.74 11.85
CA ARG A 143 9.33 29.94 11.81
C ARG A 143 10.12 31.18 12.24
N SER A 144 9.71 32.38 11.85
CA SER A 144 10.40 33.64 12.20
C SER A 144 10.60 33.89 13.71
N ASP A 145 9.82 33.26 14.58
CA ASP A 145 9.96 33.34 16.05
C ASP A 145 10.94 32.30 16.64
N GLY A 146 11.62 31.52 15.80
CA GLY A 146 12.62 30.53 16.17
C GLY A 146 12.05 29.16 16.56
N VAL A 147 10.75 28.94 16.44
CA VAL A 147 10.18 27.60 16.66
C VAL A 147 10.48 26.71 15.45
N THR A 148 10.95 25.49 15.72
CA THR A 148 11.37 24.53 14.68
C THR A 148 10.57 23.23 14.73
N VAL A 149 10.41 22.61 13.56
CA VAL A 149 9.97 21.22 13.38
C VAL A 149 11.00 20.49 12.53
N GLU A 150 11.36 19.27 12.92
CA GLU A 150 12.34 18.46 12.21
C GLU A 150 11.72 17.16 11.69
N ALA A 151 12.15 16.71 10.51
CA ALA A 151 11.84 15.39 9.98
C ALA A 151 13.13 14.72 9.49
N ASN A 152 13.41 13.52 9.97
CA ASN A 152 14.57 12.73 9.56
C ASN A 152 14.15 11.67 8.55
N THR A 153 15.01 11.39 7.58
CA THR A 153 14.87 10.24 6.68
C THR A 153 16.24 9.69 6.30
N ARG A 154 16.30 8.41 5.94
CA ARG A 154 17.47 7.79 5.35
C ARG A 154 17.11 7.36 3.93
N THR A 155 17.90 7.76 2.95
CA THR A 155 17.70 7.30 1.58
C THR A 155 17.99 5.81 1.48
N PRO A 156 17.23 5.08 0.66
CA PRO A 156 17.54 3.67 0.42
C PRO A 156 18.89 3.50 -0.29
N THR A 157 19.38 2.26 -0.37
CA THR A 157 20.40 1.93 -1.36
C THR A 157 19.82 2.00 -2.78
N MET A 158 20.70 2.06 -3.78
CA MET A 158 20.35 1.94 -5.19
C MET A 158 20.81 0.57 -5.71
N PRO A 159 20.05 -0.51 -5.44
CA PRO A 159 20.46 -1.86 -5.80
C PRO A 159 20.50 -2.06 -7.32
N GLU A 160 21.43 -2.89 -7.77
CA GLU A 160 21.46 -3.41 -9.14
C GLU A 160 20.45 -4.57 -9.27
N PRO A 161 19.44 -4.45 -10.16
CA PRO A 161 18.47 -5.50 -10.34
C PRO A 161 19.02 -6.61 -11.23
N MET A 162 18.90 -7.85 -10.75
CA MET A 162 19.32 -9.04 -11.48
C MET A 162 18.14 -10.00 -11.66
N ALA A 163 18.14 -10.74 -12.76
CA ALA A 163 17.15 -11.79 -13.00
C ALA A 163 17.80 -13.02 -13.64
N GLU A 164 17.46 -14.19 -13.13
CA GLU A 164 17.94 -15.46 -13.66
C GLU A 164 16.91 -16.58 -13.49
N PRO A 165 16.84 -17.54 -14.44
CA PRO A 165 17.52 -17.57 -15.72
C PRO A 165 16.86 -16.66 -16.78
N LEU A 166 17.65 -16.14 -17.72
CA LEU A 166 17.16 -15.32 -18.84
C LEU A 166 16.80 -16.18 -20.07
N ASN A 167 15.90 -15.67 -20.92
CA ASN A 167 15.49 -16.29 -22.18
C ASN A 167 14.97 -17.73 -22.01
N GLN A 168 14.35 -18.04 -20.87
CA GLN A 168 13.71 -19.33 -20.64
C GLN A 168 12.24 -19.28 -21.03
N ASN A 169 11.65 -20.47 -21.20
CA ASN A 169 10.22 -20.58 -21.43
C ASN A 169 9.42 -20.02 -20.24
N CYS A 170 8.15 -19.68 -20.46
CA CYS A 170 7.32 -19.05 -19.44
C CYS A 170 6.95 -19.91 -18.23
N PHE A 171 7.25 -21.20 -18.25
CA PHE A 171 6.98 -22.12 -17.16
C PHE A 171 8.19 -22.32 -16.23
N VAL A 172 9.36 -21.80 -16.61
CA VAL A 172 10.55 -21.83 -15.76
C VAL A 172 10.47 -20.70 -14.73
N PRO A 173 10.61 -20.98 -13.43
CA PRO A 173 10.71 -19.95 -12.40
C PRO A 173 11.89 -19.03 -12.67
N VAL A 174 11.67 -17.72 -12.52
CA VAL A 174 12.67 -16.67 -12.58
C VAL A 174 12.88 -16.13 -11.18
N ALA A 175 14.13 -16.15 -10.71
CA ALA A 175 14.58 -15.45 -9.52
C ALA A 175 14.96 -14.02 -9.91
N PHE A 176 14.32 -13.04 -9.29
CA PHE A 176 14.67 -11.63 -9.34
C PHE A 176 15.37 -11.26 -8.05
N SER A 177 16.47 -10.52 -8.11
CA SER A 177 17.18 -10.06 -6.93
C SER A 177 17.64 -8.62 -7.01
N LEU A 178 17.81 -8.01 -5.83
CA LEU A 178 18.31 -6.66 -5.64
C LEU A 178 19.49 -6.70 -4.67
N GLU A 179 20.64 -6.13 -5.07
CA GLU A 179 21.86 -6.02 -4.26
C GLU A 179 22.67 -4.77 -4.67
N PRO A 180 23.24 -3.98 -3.74
CA PRO A 180 23.16 -4.12 -2.28
C PRO A 180 21.87 -3.54 -1.69
N MET A 181 21.41 -4.11 -0.58
CA MET A 181 20.27 -3.68 0.22
C MET A 181 20.73 -3.24 1.62
N ASN A 182 20.08 -2.22 2.18
CA ASN A 182 20.35 -1.75 3.55
C ASN A 182 19.04 -1.32 4.24
N GLY A 183 18.32 -2.31 4.77
CA GLY A 183 17.00 -2.11 5.40
C GLY A 183 15.93 -1.64 4.40
N GLY A 184 14.85 -1.06 4.94
CA GLY A 184 13.79 -0.45 4.14
C GLY A 184 12.69 -1.41 3.69
N THR A 185 11.86 -0.96 2.77
CA THR A 185 10.76 -1.76 2.21
C THR A 185 10.83 -1.76 0.69
N VAL A 186 10.73 -2.94 0.08
CA VAL A 186 10.66 -3.08 -1.38
C VAL A 186 9.26 -3.51 -1.79
N VAL A 187 8.67 -2.75 -2.71
CA VAL A 187 7.42 -3.11 -3.36
C VAL A 187 7.72 -3.55 -4.78
N ILE A 188 7.37 -4.79 -5.11
CA ILE A 188 7.59 -5.40 -6.43
C ILE A 188 6.24 -5.59 -7.12
N ARG A 189 6.19 -5.32 -8.43
CA ARG A 189 5.05 -5.58 -9.30
C ARG A 189 5.53 -6.18 -10.61
N LEU A 190 4.80 -7.18 -11.10
CA LEU A 190 5.05 -7.77 -12.42
C LEU A 190 4.07 -7.21 -13.43
N GLY A 191 4.54 -6.89 -14.63
CA GLY A 191 3.75 -6.22 -15.66
C GLY A 191 4.02 -6.75 -17.06
N LEU A 192 3.08 -6.46 -17.95
CA LEU A 192 3.16 -6.85 -19.37
C LEU A 192 3.78 -5.76 -20.27
N GLY A 193 4.15 -4.62 -19.69
CA GLY A 193 4.77 -3.50 -20.38
C GLY A 193 5.52 -2.57 -19.42
N PRO A 194 6.32 -1.63 -19.93
CA PRO A 194 7.22 -0.81 -19.12
C PRO A 194 6.55 0.40 -18.47
N THR A 195 5.30 0.72 -18.82
CA THR A 195 4.65 1.98 -18.40
C THR A 195 3.57 1.75 -17.34
N SER A 196 3.24 2.79 -16.58
CA SER A 196 2.15 2.76 -15.60
C SER A 196 0.77 2.47 -16.24
N SER A 197 0.61 2.76 -17.53
CA SER A 197 -0.62 2.48 -18.28
C SER A 197 -0.80 1.01 -18.68
N ASP A 198 0.27 0.22 -18.58
CA ASP A 198 0.23 -1.21 -18.87
C ASP A 198 -0.48 -1.99 -17.76
N ARG A 199 -0.77 -3.26 -18.03
CA ARG A 199 -1.40 -4.13 -17.03
C ARG A 199 -0.34 -4.69 -16.09
N TRP A 200 -0.53 -4.44 -14.80
CA TRP A 200 0.32 -4.86 -13.71
C TRP A 200 -0.42 -5.81 -12.77
N GLY A 201 0.30 -6.78 -12.23
CA GLY A 201 -0.20 -7.72 -11.24
C GLY A 201 -0.27 -7.12 -9.84
N THR A 202 -0.54 -8.00 -8.88
CA THR A 202 -0.57 -7.70 -7.46
C THR A 202 0.79 -7.18 -6.97
N ARG A 203 0.75 -6.29 -5.98
CA ARG A 203 1.94 -5.78 -5.30
C ARG A 203 2.46 -6.82 -4.31
N HIS A 204 3.75 -7.11 -4.37
CA HIS A 204 4.47 -7.89 -3.37
C HIS A 204 5.27 -6.92 -2.50
N ILE A 205 5.04 -6.94 -1.19
CA ILE A 205 5.69 -6.04 -0.23
C ILE A 205 6.67 -6.87 0.59
N LEU A 206 7.94 -6.48 0.56
CA LEU A 206 9.04 -7.12 1.27
C LEU A 206 9.65 -6.09 2.22
N THR A 207 9.53 -6.31 3.53
CA THR A 207 10.10 -5.44 4.55
C THR A 207 11.40 -6.06 5.06
N LEU A 208 12.48 -5.30 5.04
CA LEU A 208 13.75 -5.67 5.66
C LEU A 208 13.80 -5.00 7.04
N ASP A 209 13.78 -5.81 8.09
CA ASP A 209 14.03 -5.32 9.44
C ASP A 209 15.51 -4.94 9.59
N ASP A 210 15.80 -3.84 10.29
CA ASP A 210 17.17 -3.32 10.47
C ASP A 210 18.14 -4.35 11.11
N ASP A 211 17.61 -5.34 11.83
CA ASP A 211 18.39 -6.41 12.49
C ASP A 211 18.70 -7.61 11.57
N GLN A 212 18.05 -7.69 10.40
CA GLN A 212 18.34 -8.71 9.39
C GLN A 212 19.12 -8.06 8.26
N SER A 213 20.45 -8.06 8.39
CA SER A 213 21.40 -7.60 7.37
C SER A 213 21.38 -8.53 6.15
N LEU A 214 20.26 -8.56 5.43
CA LEU A 214 20.20 -9.16 4.12
C LEU A 214 20.66 -8.11 3.13
N ASP A 215 21.92 -8.21 2.72
CA ASP A 215 22.50 -7.38 1.64
C ASP A 215 21.79 -7.63 0.29
N LYS A 216 20.94 -8.65 0.23
CA LYS A 216 20.23 -9.11 -0.97
C LYS A 216 18.77 -9.42 -0.65
N ILE A 217 17.86 -8.95 -1.51
CA ILE A 217 16.48 -9.48 -1.59
C ILE A 217 16.39 -10.43 -2.79
N GLU A 218 15.65 -11.52 -2.63
CA GLU A 218 15.30 -12.43 -3.73
C GLU A 218 13.78 -12.66 -3.77
N PHE A 219 13.22 -12.62 -4.98
CA PHE A 219 11.81 -12.83 -5.26
C PHE A 219 11.67 -13.74 -6.49
N THR A 220 11.05 -14.90 -6.30
CA THR A 220 10.88 -15.89 -7.37
C THR A 220 9.46 -15.91 -7.88
N PHE A 221 9.29 -15.92 -9.20
CA PHE A 221 7.98 -16.00 -9.84
C PHE A 221 8.01 -16.87 -11.10
N ILE A 222 6.87 -17.41 -11.50
CA ILE A 222 6.70 -18.12 -12.78
C ILE A 222 6.00 -17.16 -13.75
N PRO A 223 6.61 -16.77 -14.88
CA PRO A 223 6.03 -15.79 -15.80
C PRO A 223 4.60 -16.13 -16.24
N GLN A 224 4.33 -17.40 -16.55
CA GLN A 224 3.00 -17.85 -16.96
C GLN A 224 1.93 -17.54 -15.90
N ASP A 225 2.22 -17.82 -14.62
CA ASP A 225 1.28 -17.58 -13.52
C ASP A 225 0.97 -16.08 -13.37
N GLN A 226 1.99 -15.24 -13.58
CA GLN A 226 1.82 -13.79 -13.53
C GLN A 226 0.95 -13.29 -14.68
N VAL A 227 1.18 -13.76 -15.91
CA VAL A 227 0.31 -13.42 -17.05
C VAL A 227 -1.12 -13.90 -16.80
N ILE A 228 -1.30 -15.08 -16.20
CA ILE A 228 -2.63 -15.61 -15.85
C ILE A 228 -3.34 -14.70 -14.86
N SER A 229 -2.64 -14.28 -13.82
CA SER A 229 -3.15 -13.38 -12.77
C SER A 229 -3.54 -12.01 -13.33
N ILE A 230 -2.73 -11.45 -14.23
CA ILE A 230 -2.94 -10.12 -14.82
C ILE A 230 -4.11 -10.10 -15.83
N LEU A 231 -4.36 -11.21 -16.54
CA LEU A 231 -5.33 -11.29 -17.63
C LEU A 231 -6.40 -12.37 -17.38
N PRO A 232 -7.25 -12.28 -16.34
CA PRO A 232 -8.24 -13.34 -16.07
C PRO A 232 -9.17 -13.56 -17.27
N GLY A 233 -9.47 -14.83 -17.59
CA GLY A 233 -10.48 -15.21 -18.58
C GLY A 233 -10.01 -15.65 -19.98
N SER A 234 -8.71 -15.72 -20.28
CA SER A 234 -8.21 -16.31 -21.54
C SER A 234 -7.82 -17.80 -21.43
N ASP A 235 -7.57 -18.46 -22.56
CA ASP A 235 -7.05 -19.84 -22.60
C ASP A 235 -5.74 -19.94 -21.79
N PRO A 236 -5.68 -20.75 -20.71
CA PRO A 236 -4.54 -20.78 -19.80
C PRO A 236 -3.24 -21.25 -20.46
N ASP A 237 -3.29 -21.99 -21.58
CA ASP A 237 -2.11 -22.69 -22.10
C ASP A 237 -1.23 -21.84 -23.03
N ARG A 238 -1.72 -20.67 -23.51
CA ARG A 238 -0.99 -19.86 -24.51
C ARG A 238 -0.77 -18.39 -24.15
N ARG A 239 -1.08 -18.00 -22.91
CA ARG A 239 -1.15 -16.57 -22.55
C ARG A 239 0.18 -15.84 -22.71
N CYS A 240 1.30 -16.42 -22.29
CA CYS A 240 2.60 -15.78 -22.46
C CYS A 240 2.92 -15.47 -23.93
N ALA A 241 2.86 -16.48 -24.80
CA ALA A 241 3.19 -16.33 -26.21
C ALA A 241 2.23 -15.38 -26.95
N GLN A 242 0.98 -15.27 -26.50
CA GLN A 242 -0.02 -14.41 -27.13
C GLN A 242 -0.01 -12.96 -26.62
N HIS A 243 0.39 -12.72 -25.37
CA HIS A 243 0.21 -11.42 -24.72
C HIS A 243 1.51 -10.65 -24.44
N LEU A 244 2.67 -11.31 -24.44
CA LEU A 244 3.96 -10.63 -24.30
C LEU A 244 4.41 -10.07 -25.65
N ARG A 245 4.01 -8.83 -25.95
CA ARG A 245 4.24 -8.17 -27.25
C ARG A 245 5.70 -8.11 -27.69
N THR A 246 6.62 -8.03 -26.73
CA THR A 246 8.07 -7.92 -26.96
C THR A 246 8.84 -9.11 -26.40
N SER A 247 8.15 -10.21 -26.08
CA SER A 247 8.74 -11.36 -25.38
C SER A 247 9.44 -11.00 -24.06
N ASN A 248 9.00 -9.93 -23.39
CA ASN A 248 9.51 -9.53 -22.07
C ASN A 248 8.38 -9.55 -21.05
N ILE A 249 8.69 -9.99 -19.84
CA ILE A 249 7.93 -9.61 -18.63
C ILE A 249 8.70 -8.49 -17.92
N TYR A 250 7.98 -7.54 -17.33
CA TYR A 250 8.58 -6.39 -16.66
C TYR A 250 8.43 -6.54 -15.15
N VAL A 251 9.51 -6.23 -14.42
CA VAL A 251 9.50 -6.14 -12.96
C VAL A 251 9.72 -4.68 -12.59
N SER A 252 8.67 -4.03 -12.12
CA SER A 252 8.76 -2.69 -11.51
C SER A 252 8.97 -2.87 -10.02
N TYR A 253 9.91 -2.11 -9.46
CA TYR A 253 10.18 -2.13 -8.04
C TYR A 253 10.36 -0.71 -7.50
N ILE A 254 9.91 -0.51 -6.26
CA ILE A 254 10.13 0.70 -5.48
C ILE A 254 10.81 0.28 -4.18
N HIS A 255 12.01 0.80 -3.95
CA HIS A 255 12.75 0.65 -2.71
C HIS A 255 12.56 1.91 -1.88
N TYR A 256 11.85 1.79 -0.77
CA TYR A 256 11.68 2.88 0.18
C TYR A 256 12.75 2.83 1.28
N GLY A 257 13.20 4.00 1.72
CA GLY A 257 14.18 4.13 2.79
C GLY A 257 13.73 3.52 4.12
N PRO A 258 14.66 3.13 5.02
CA PRO A 258 14.34 2.59 6.34
C PRO A 258 13.35 3.46 7.13
N GLY A 259 12.34 2.81 7.73
CA GLY A 259 11.29 3.48 8.50
C GLY A 259 10.28 4.28 7.68
N PHE A 260 10.47 4.42 6.36
CA PHE A 260 9.56 5.10 5.45
C PHE A 260 8.90 4.09 4.51
N PHE A 261 7.69 3.66 4.82
CA PHE A 261 6.82 2.95 3.89
C PHE A 261 5.50 3.68 3.83
N GLU A 262 5.04 3.95 2.63
CA GLU A 262 3.75 4.58 2.33
C GLU A 262 3.00 3.67 1.39
N ARG A 263 1.76 3.30 1.75
CA ARG A 263 0.90 2.58 0.83
C ARG A 263 0.36 3.57 -0.18
N ILE A 264 1.15 3.86 -1.21
CA ILE A 264 0.75 4.77 -2.28
C ILE A 264 -0.33 4.05 -3.12
N GLU A 265 -1.60 4.32 -2.83
CA GLU A 265 -2.74 3.67 -3.50
C GLU A 265 -2.90 4.14 -4.95
N ASN A 266 -2.52 5.39 -5.24
CA ASN A 266 -2.57 6.01 -6.57
C ASN A 266 -1.19 6.08 -7.24
N ASP A 267 -1.09 6.74 -8.39
CA ASP A 267 0.16 6.88 -9.14
C ASP A 267 1.28 7.45 -8.24
N PRO A 268 2.44 6.78 -8.06
CA PRO A 268 3.58 7.33 -7.30
C PRO A 268 4.08 8.69 -7.82
N PHE A 269 3.66 9.10 -9.03
CA PHE A 269 4.02 10.39 -9.62
C PHE A 269 3.13 11.58 -9.22
N ASP A 270 2.01 11.37 -8.51
CA ASP A 270 1.22 12.50 -7.98
C ASP A 270 1.72 12.92 -6.59
N ILE A 271 2.80 13.70 -6.58
CA ILE A 271 3.41 14.30 -5.38
C ILE A 271 2.41 15.17 -4.57
N PHE A 272 1.32 15.63 -5.19
CA PHE A 272 0.35 16.50 -4.53
C PHE A 272 -0.69 15.71 -3.72
N ALA A 273 -0.85 14.41 -4.01
CA ALA A 273 -1.88 13.56 -3.41
C ALA A 273 -1.35 12.39 -2.55
N SER A 274 -0.04 12.10 -2.55
CA SER A 274 0.42 10.73 -2.25
C SER A 274 1.11 10.46 -0.91
N THR A 275 1.81 11.42 -0.30
CA THR A 275 2.58 11.13 0.94
C THR A 275 1.98 11.76 2.19
N GLN A 276 1.97 11.00 3.29
CA GLN A 276 1.51 11.43 4.61
C GLN A 276 2.67 11.91 5.49
N ARG A 277 3.91 11.57 5.13
CA ARG A 277 5.13 12.04 5.82
C ARG A 277 6.30 12.27 4.87
N PHE A 278 7.36 12.90 5.39
CA PHE A 278 8.64 13.06 4.68
C PHE A 278 9.43 11.74 4.63
N GLY A 279 10.01 11.44 3.48
CA GLY A 279 10.82 10.23 3.31
C GLY A 279 11.76 10.23 2.13
N ALA A 280 12.16 9.04 1.71
CA ALA A 280 13.01 8.83 0.54
C ALA A 280 12.72 7.49 -0.14
N LEU A 281 12.88 7.46 -1.46
CA LEU A 281 12.69 6.25 -2.25
C LEU A 281 13.60 6.21 -3.48
N TYR A 282 13.63 5.05 -4.10
CA TYR A 282 14.20 4.77 -5.41
C TYR A 282 13.26 3.84 -6.15
N TYR A 283 13.07 4.04 -7.44
CA TYR A 283 12.26 3.12 -8.24
C TYR A 283 12.89 2.88 -9.61
N ASP A 284 12.69 1.67 -10.12
CA ASP A 284 13.09 1.34 -11.49
C ASP A 284 12.24 0.21 -12.07
N THR A 285 12.50 -0.14 -13.33
CA THR A 285 11.84 -1.27 -14.01
C THR A 285 12.84 -2.08 -14.82
N LEU A 286 12.92 -3.37 -14.52
CA LEU A 286 13.73 -4.34 -15.26
C LEU A 286 12.87 -5.06 -16.30
N ALA A 287 13.36 -5.14 -17.54
CA ALA A 287 12.78 -5.99 -18.59
C ALA A 287 13.47 -7.36 -18.57
N ILE A 288 12.70 -8.43 -18.41
CA ILE A 288 13.20 -9.80 -18.36
C ILE A 288 12.78 -10.52 -19.65
N PRO A 289 13.73 -10.84 -20.56
CA PRO A 289 13.43 -11.53 -21.80
C PRO A 289 13.09 -13.00 -21.57
N LEU A 290 12.07 -13.47 -22.30
CA LEU A 290 11.50 -14.81 -22.23
C LEU A 290 11.49 -15.45 -23.61
N ASP A 291 11.69 -16.78 -23.67
CA ASP A 291 11.47 -17.56 -24.89
C ASP A 291 9.98 -17.88 -25.03
N THR A 292 9.29 -17.09 -25.86
CA THR A 292 7.87 -17.28 -26.18
C THR A 292 7.62 -18.26 -27.33
N SER A 293 8.68 -18.82 -27.95
CA SER A 293 8.54 -19.79 -29.05
C SER A 293 8.09 -21.17 -28.55
N ARG A 294 8.36 -21.48 -27.29
CA ARG A 294 7.97 -22.74 -26.63
C ARG A 294 6.66 -22.54 -25.88
N VAL A 295 5.61 -23.21 -26.36
CA VAL A 295 4.24 -23.00 -25.87
C VAL A 295 3.86 -23.99 -24.75
N CYS A 296 4.64 -25.05 -24.56
CA CYS A 296 4.28 -26.14 -23.66
C CYS A 296 5.19 -26.19 -22.41
N PRO A 297 4.70 -26.72 -21.27
CA PRO A 297 5.51 -27.00 -20.09
C PRO A 297 6.78 -27.83 -20.38
N PRO A 298 7.77 -27.86 -19.47
CA PRO A 298 9.06 -28.53 -19.69
C PRO A 298 8.96 -30.02 -20.08
N ASP A 299 7.86 -30.69 -19.71
CA ASP A 299 7.63 -32.14 -19.91
C ASP A 299 6.86 -32.49 -21.20
N CYS A 300 6.80 -31.58 -22.17
CA CYS A 300 6.04 -31.78 -23.41
C CYS A 300 6.87 -32.30 -24.58
#